data_AF-K1U7D0-F1
#
_entry.id   AF-K1U7D0-F1
#
_cell.length_a   1.000
_cell.length_b   1.000
_cell.length_c   1.000
_cell.angle_alpha   90.00
_cell.angle_beta   90.00
_cell.angle_gamma   90.00
#
_symmetry.space_group_name_H-M   'P 1'
#
loop_
_entity.id
_entity.type
_entity.pdbx_description
1 polymer ?
#
loop_
_entity_poly.entity_id
_entity_poly.type
_entity_poly.pdbx_seq_one_letter_code
_entity_poly.pdbx_strand_id
1 'polypeptide(L)'
;NTRVRSLDAIPFTRSLRFDIELFDWSNIHLNYAPITFWYMLPGGEIQPKPFVSDVRERVANQPSDIFGSGMSLVVEGEAMQPRPGHTGSVELQTNFHPLWSEGMQLYWKDFKPGDKLSLAFDSEVEGIYYAKIQFTVAPDYGTFALRVNDKVITPEINLTNEEVSLLLVNLGQVNLKKGENELQIESAALASGHDTGFFGIDKLTLRK
;
A
#
# COMPACT_ATOMS: atom_id res chain seq x y z
N ASN A 1 -26.42 -1.81 -0.55
CA ASN A 1 -26.49 -3.27 -0.32
C ASN A 1 -26.88 -3.45 1.15
N THR A 2 -28.17 -3.68 1.44
CA THR A 2 -28.65 -3.78 2.82
C THR A 2 -28.70 -5.25 3.20
N ARG A 3 -27.82 -5.68 4.11
CA ARG A 3 -27.89 -7.02 4.69
C ARG A 3 -28.73 -6.94 5.96
N VAL A 4 -29.87 -7.61 5.98
CA VAL A 4 -30.75 -7.69 7.15
C VAL A 4 -30.66 -9.09 7.72
N ARG A 5 -30.37 -9.20 9.03
CA ARG A 5 -30.50 -10.45 9.77
C ARG A 5 -31.76 -10.37 10.63
N SER A 6 -32.82 -11.03 10.20
CA SER A 6 -34.03 -11.20 11.01
C SER A 6 -33.82 -12.39 11.95
N LEU A 7 -33.86 -12.15 13.24
CA LEU A 7 -33.93 -13.22 14.24
C LEU A 7 -35.41 -13.40 14.59
N ASP A 8 -35.91 -14.62 14.45
CA ASP A 8 -37.21 -15.02 15.03
C ASP A 8 -37.19 -14.89 16.56
N ALA A 9 -38.35 -15.10 17.19
CA ALA A 9 -38.59 -15.01 18.64
C ALA A 9 -37.32 -15.21 19.48
N ILE A 10 -36.79 -14.10 19.99
CA ILE A 10 -35.55 -14.05 20.75
C ILE A 10 -35.86 -14.57 22.17
N PRO A 11 -35.44 -15.78 22.58
CA PRO A 11 -35.95 -16.43 23.78
C PRO A 11 -35.22 -15.98 25.07
N PHE A 12 -34.43 -14.91 25.01
CA PHE A 12 -33.67 -14.42 26.15
C PHE A 12 -34.56 -13.60 27.09
N THR A 13 -34.60 -13.97 28.37
CA THR A 13 -35.48 -13.36 29.39
C THR A 13 -34.78 -12.32 30.27
N ARG A 14 -33.46 -12.11 30.10
CA ARG A 14 -32.66 -11.18 30.92
C ARG A 14 -31.76 -10.23 30.11
N SER A 15 -30.95 -10.75 29.19
CA SER A 15 -30.09 -9.92 28.34
C SER A 15 -29.70 -10.65 27.06
N LEU A 16 -29.42 -9.86 26.01
CA LEU A 16 -28.87 -10.31 24.74
C LEU A 16 -27.67 -9.43 24.40
N ARG A 17 -26.54 -10.05 24.11
CA ARG A 17 -25.33 -9.41 23.56
C ARG A 17 -24.89 -10.20 22.34
N PHE A 18 -24.56 -9.50 21.27
CA PHE A 18 -24.05 -10.11 20.05
C PHE A 18 -23.09 -9.15 19.37
N ASP A 19 -22.20 -9.71 18.56
CA ASP A 19 -21.31 -8.98 17.69
C ASP A 19 -21.67 -9.31 16.23
N ILE A 20 -21.52 -8.34 15.33
CA ILE A 20 -21.69 -8.55 13.90
C ILE A 20 -20.30 -8.65 13.30
N GLU A 21 -19.97 -9.82 12.78
CA GLU A 21 -18.73 -10.02 12.03
C GLU A 21 -18.88 -9.46 10.61
N LEU A 22 -17.88 -8.70 10.19
CA LEU A 22 -17.78 -8.11 8.87
C LEU A 22 -16.47 -8.64 8.25
N PHE A 23 -16.60 -9.57 7.31
CA PHE A 23 -15.50 -10.37 6.77
C PHE A 23 -15.39 -10.22 5.25
N ASP A 24 -14.16 -10.08 4.75
CA ASP A 24 -13.83 -10.09 3.32
C ASP A 24 -12.47 -10.79 3.10
N TRP A 25 -12.29 -11.42 1.93
CA TRP A 25 -11.04 -12.12 1.58
C TRP A 25 -10.00 -11.20 0.92
N SER A 26 -10.34 -9.93 0.67
CA SER A 26 -9.51 -8.93 0.02
C SER A 26 -9.28 -7.73 0.93
N ASN A 27 -8.25 -6.94 0.61
CA ASN A 27 -7.92 -5.73 1.36
C ASN A 27 -8.88 -4.59 0.98
N ILE A 28 -9.96 -4.43 1.74
CA ILE A 28 -11.04 -3.47 1.43
C ILE A 28 -11.14 -2.33 2.45
N HIS A 29 -11.53 -1.14 1.96
CA HIS A 29 -11.99 -0.05 2.81
C HIS A 29 -13.50 0.05 2.68
N LEU A 30 -14.21 -0.02 3.81
CA LEU A 30 -15.66 -0.06 3.84
C LEU A 30 -16.22 1.15 4.58
N ASN A 31 -17.08 1.91 3.91
CA ASN A 31 -17.98 2.86 4.58
C ASN A 31 -19.32 2.15 4.82
N TYR A 32 -19.64 1.89 6.08
CA TYR A 32 -20.82 1.12 6.48
C TYR A 32 -21.47 1.75 7.71
N ALA A 33 -22.81 1.83 7.71
CA ALA A 33 -23.60 2.30 8.84
C ALA A 33 -24.38 1.11 9.44
N PRO A 34 -23.95 0.57 10.60
CA PRO A 34 -24.72 -0.47 11.27
C PRO A 34 -26.01 0.10 11.83
N ILE A 35 -27.14 -0.57 11.57
CA ILE A 35 -28.42 -0.27 12.20
C ILE A 35 -28.92 -1.53 12.89
N THR A 36 -29.28 -1.38 14.17
CA THR A 36 -29.94 -2.43 14.94
C THR A 36 -31.34 -1.94 15.31
N PHE A 37 -32.37 -2.73 14.99
CA PHE A 37 -33.74 -2.50 15.42
C PHE A 37 -34.29 -3.79 16.04
N TRP A 38 -35.13 -3.65 17.07
CA TRP A 38 -35.81 -4.77 17.73
C TRP A 38 -37.17 -4.31 18.24
N TYR A 39 -38.07 -5.27 18.40
CA TYR A 39 -39.34 -5.04 19.10
C TYR A 39 -39.17 -5.42 20.56
N MET A 40 -39.72 -4.61 21.48
CA MET A 40 -39.60 -4.81 22.91
C MET A 40 -40.97 -4.66 23.57
N LEU A 41 -41.29 -5.53 24.54
CA LEU A 41 -42.51 -5.41 25.33
C LEU A 41 -42.48 -4.15 26.21
N PRO A 42 -43.65 -3.59 26.59
CA PRO A 42 -43.72 -2.45 27.50
C PRO A 42 -42.93 -2.69 28.80
N GLY A 43 -42.17 -1.68 29.24
CA GLY A 43 -41.36 -1.74 30.46
C GLY A 43 -39.93 -2.26 30.27
N GLY A 44 -39.53 -2.65 29.05
CA GLY A 44 -38.13 -2.97 28.76
C GLY A 44 -37.22 -1.74 28.73
N GLU A 45 -35.92 -1.95 28.93
CA GLU A 45 -34.90 -0.90 28.98
C GLU A 45 -33.85 -1.08 27.87
N ILE A 46 -33.41 0.02 27.26
CA ILE A 46 -32.36 0.05 26.24
C ILE A 46 -31.07 0.57 26.87
N GLN A 47 -30.05 -0.27 26.93
CA GLN A 47 -28.77 0.02 27.59
C GLN A 47 -27.84 0.94 26.77
N PRO A 48 -27.61 0.75 25.45
CA PRO A 48 -26.84 1.73 24.70
C PRO A 48 -27.68 2.98 24.46
N LYS A 49 -27.21 4.13 24.96
CA LYS A 49 -27.79 5.42 24.60
C LYS A 49 -27.60 5.66 23.08
N PRO A 50 -28.54 6.33 22.39
CA PRO A 50 -28.39 6.62 20.97
C PRO A 50 -27.11 7.41 20.67
N PHE A 51 -26.37 6.97 19.64
CA PHE A 51 -25.18 7.65 19.13
C PHE A 51 -25.58 8.75 18.14
N VAL A 52 -26.11 9.87 18.66
CA VAL A 52 -26.73 10.94 17.83
C VAL A 52 -25.74 11.64 16.89
N SER A 53 -24.45 11.71 17.25
CA SER A 53 -23.39 12.25 16.39
C SER A 53 -23.26 11.47 15.09
N ASP A 54 -23.29 10.14 15.19
CA ASP A 54 -22.96 9.21 14.11
C ASP A 54 -24.09 9.20 13.07
N VAL A 55 -25.34 9.42 13.50
CA VAL A 55 -26.50 9.57 12.60
C VAL A 55 -26.37 10.80 11.68
N ARG A 56 -25.55 11.79 12.05
CA ARG A 56 -25.32 13.00 11.25
C ARG A 56 -24.15 12.86 10.28
N GLU A 57 -23.44 11.74 10.29
CA GLU A 57 -22.37 11.52 9.33
C GLU A 57 -22.92 11.45 7.91
N ARG A 58 -22.19 12.09 6.99
CA ARG A 58 -22.56 12.08 5.57
C ARG A 58 -22.28 10.69 5.01
N VAL A 59 -23.27 10.11 4.34
CA VAL A 59 -23.07 8.89 3.55
C VAL A 59 -22.00 9.14 2.48
N ALA A 60 -20.98 8.29 2.42
CA ALA A 60 -20.02 8.32 1.32
C ALA A 60 -20.72 7.91 0.03
N ASN A 61 -20.73 8.81 -0.96
CA ASN A 61 -21.36 8.55 -2.27
C ASN A 61 -20.33 8.34 -3.38
N GLN A 62 -19.05 8.59 -3.08
CA GLN A 62 -17.94 8.48 -4.02
C GLN A 62 -16.68 8.04 -3.26
N PRO A 63 -15.73 7.34 -3.92
CA PRO A 63 -14.49 6.89 -3.28
C PRO A 63 -13.72 8.00 -2.57
N SER A 64 -13.69 9.23 -3.11
CA SER A 64 -13.01 10.37 -2.50
C SER A 64 -13.59 10.82 -1.16
N ASP A 65 -14.83 10.41 -0.82
CA ASP A 65 -15.41 10.65 0.49
C ASP A 65 -14.80 9.73 1.56
N ILE A 66 -14.25 8.58 1.15
CA ILE A 66 -13.58 7.60 2.02
C ILE A 66 -12.06 7.84 2.02
N PHE A 67 -11.48 8.07 0.84
CA PHE A 67 -10.03 8.16 0.63
C PHE A 67 -9.48 9.59 0.62
N GLY A 68 -10.34 10.60 0.68
CA GLY A 68 -9.97 12.01 0.46
C GLY A 68 -9.95 12.38 -1.04
N SER A 69 -9.89 13.68 -1.35
CA SER A 69 -9.92 14.21 -2.72
C SER A 69 -8.63 14.00 -3.52
N GLY A 70 -7.57 13.50 -2.89
CA GLY A 70 -6.32 13.15 -3.57
C GLY A 70 -6.44 11.76 -4.18
N MET A 71 -6.45 11.66 -5.51
CA MET A 71 -6.15 10.38 -6.14
C MET A 71 -4.77 9.92 -5.65
N SER A 72 -4.75 8.85 -4.88
CA SER A 72 -3.53 8.15 -4.50
C SER A 72 -3.39 6.97 -5.45
N LEU A 73 -2.45 7.07 -6.38
CA LEU A 73 -2.07 5.94 -7.22
C LEU A 73 -1.00 5.15 -6.47
N VAL A 74 -1.21 3.83 -6.33
CA VAL A 74 -0.22 2.92 -5.76
C VAL A 74 0.20 1.97 -6.87
N VAL A 75 1.50 1.82 -7.04
CA VAL A 75 2.11 0.87 -7.97
C VAL A 75 2.96 -0.07 -7.12
N GLU A 76 2.52 -1.32 -7.00
CA GLU A 76 3.26 -2.37 -6.29
C GLU A 76 4.53 -2.74 -7.08
N GLY A 77 5.60 -3.09 -6.38
CA GLY A 77 6.89 -3.40 -6.98
C GLY A 77 6.80 -4.56 -7.97
N GLU A 78 6.05 -5.60 -7.61
CA GLU A 78 5.77 -6.79 -8.42
C GLU A 78 4.96 -6.51 -9.69
N ALA A 79 4.28 -5.37 -9.75
CA ALA A 79 3.55 -4.93 -10.94
C ALA A 79 4.45 -4.18 -11.92
N MET A 80 5.67 -3.77 -11.51
CA MET A 80 6.61 -3.07 -12.37
C MET A 80 7.36 -4.04 -13.29
N GLN A 81 7.47 -3.68 -14.57
CA GLN A 81 8.06 -4.55 -15.58
C GLN A 81 9.54 -4.18 -15.82
N PRO A 82 10.50 -5.09 -15.56
CA PRO A 82 11.90 -4.82 -15.85
C PRO A 82 12.13 -4.75 -17.36
N ARG A 83 12.80 -3.68 -17.81
CA ARG A 83 13.20 -3.51 -19.22
C ARG A 83 14.30 -4.50 -19.60
N PRO A 84 14.33 -4.97 -20.86
CA PRO A 84 15.40 -5.85 -21.32
C PRO A 84 16.77 -5.15 -21.28
N GLY A 85 17.84 -5.94 -21.14
CA GLY A 85 19.22 -5.44 -21.15
C GLY A 85 19.76 -4.96 -19.79
N HIS A 86 19.04 -5.21 -18.69
CA HIS A 86 19.57 -5.06 -17.34
C HIS A 86 20.56 -6.20 -17.03
N THR A 87 21.48 -5.93 -16.09
CA THR A 87 22.38 -6.94 -15.53
C THR A 87 21.75 -7.56 -14.27
N GLY A 88 22.30 -8.69 -13.83
CA GLY A 88 21.76 -9.42 -12.69
C GLY A 88 20.45 -10.12 -13.01
N SER A 89 19.70 -10.45 -11.96
CA SER A 89 18.40 -11.13 -12.04
C SER A 89 17.35 -10.35 -11.27
N VAL A 90 16.14 -10.25 -11.85
CA VAL A 90 14.96 -9.68 -11.20
C VAL A 90 13.96 -10.81 -10.93
N GLU A 91 13.54 -10.95 -9.69
CA GLU A 91 12.57 -11.95 -9.25
C GLU A 91 11.61 -11.36 -8.21
N LEU A 92 10.53 -12.09 -7.90
CA LEU A 92 9.63 -11.74 -6.82
C LEU A 92 10.03 -12.50 -5.55
N GLN A 93 10.11 -11.79 -4.43
CA GLN A 93 10.51 -12.37 -3.15
C GLN A 93 9.34 -12.32 -2.14
N THR A 94 9.09 -13.42 -1.43
CA THR A 94 7.90 -13.61 -0.55
C THR A 94 8.23 -14.15 0.85
N ASN A 95 9.51 -14.25 1.22
CA ASN A 95 9.97 -14.92 2.45
C ASN A 95 9.84 -14.12 3.75
N PHE A 96 9.41 -12.85 3.69
CA PHE A 96 9.25 -11.97 4.87
C PHE A 96 7.80 -11.54 5.13
N HIS A 97 6.80 -12.37 4.82
CA HIS A 97 5.39 -12.05 5.12
C HIS A 97 5.15 -11.83 6.63
N PRO A 98 4.41 -10.78 7.06
CA PRO A 98 3.62 -9.83 6.27
C PRO A 98 4.31 -8.46 6.05
N LEU A 99 5.65 -8.40 5.99
CA LEU A 99 6.38 -7.13 5.94
C LEU A 99 5.96 -6.25 4.76
N TRP A 100 5.82 -6.84 3.58
CA TRP A 100 5.54 -6.15 2.32
C TRP A 100 4.05 -5.96 2.05
N SER A 101 3.71 -4.88 1.33
CA SER A 101 2.43 -4.72 0.65
C SER A 101 2.16 -5.95 -0.20
N GLU A 102 0.94 -6.47 -0.15
CA GLU A 102 0.52 -7.69 -0.87
C GLU A 102 1.40 -8.95 -0.62
N GLY A 103 2.30 -8.91 0.37
CA GLY A 103 3.13 -10.02 0.79
C GLY A 103 4.38 -10.28 -0.06
N MET A 104 4.74 -9.40 -0.99
CA MET A 104 5.92 -9.59 -1.85
C MET A 104 6.64 -8.30 -2.21
N GLN A 105 7.88 -8.42 -2.65
CA GLN A 105 8.64 -7.30 -3.24
C GLN A 105 9.22 -7.67 -4.61
N LEU A 106 9.50 -6.65 -5.43
CA LEU A 106 10.42 -6.81 -6.54
C LEU A 106 11.85 -6.83 -6.01
N TYR A 107 12.58 -7.89 -6.35
CA TYR A 107 13.93 -8.16 -5.85
C TYR A 107 14.92 -8.23 -7.02
N TRP A 108 15.90 -7.33 -7.02
CA TRP A 108 16.99 -7.29 -7.99
C TRP A 108 18.28 -7.72 -7.31
N LYS A 109 19.00 -8.66 -7.92
CA LYS A 109 20.23 -9.25 -7.37
C LYS A 109 21.30 -9.49 -8.44
N ASP A 110 22.51 -9.82 -8.01
CA ASP A 110 23.63 -10.24 -8.87
C ASP A 110 24.15 -9.13 -9.82
N PHE A 111 24.00 -7.88 -9.43
CA PHE A 111 24.54 -6.71 -10.14
C PHE A 111 25.84 -6.17 -9.51
N LYS A 112 26.52 -5.27 -10.22
CA LYS A 112 27.75 -4.57 -9.80
C LYS A 112 27.52 -3.05 -9.66
N PRO A 113 28.41 -2.31 -8.97
CA PRO A 113 28.38 -0.84 -9.02
C PRO A 113 28.43 -0.31 -10.46
N GLY A 114 27.61 0.69 -10.75
CA GLY A 114 27.39 1.27 -12.08
C GLY A 114 26.27 0.61 -12.89
N ASP A 115 25.84 -0.60 -12.51
CA ASP A 115 24.75 -1.29 -13.20
C ASP A 115 23.40 -0.61 -12.98
N LYS A 116 22.49 -0.84 -13.93
CA LYS A 116 21.19 -0.17 -14.00
C LYS A 116 20.06 -1.15 -14.20
N LEU A 117 18.95 -0.87 -13.53
CA LEU A 117 17.66 -1.49 -13.75
C LEU A 117 16.64 -0.41 -14.10
N SER A 118 15.90 -0.61 -15.16
CA SER A 118 14.77 0.26 -15.53
C SER A 118 13.48 -0.53 -15.39
N LEU A 119 12.54 0.01 -14.61
CA LEU A 119 11.25 -0.59 -14.30
C LEU A 119 10.15 0.26 -14.95
N ALA A 120 9.35 -0.34 -15.82
CA ALA A 120 8.20 0.30 -16.45
C ALA A 120 6.94 0.11 -15.62
N PHE A 121 6.11 1.14 -15.55
CA PHE A 121 4.79 1.10 -14.93
C PHE A 121 3.81 2.03 -15.65
N ASP A 122 2.54 1.65 -15.71
CA ASP A 122 1.50 2.43 -16.38
C ASP A 122 0.77 3.38 -15.43
N SER A 123 0.34 4.53 -15.97
CA SER A 123 -0.50 5.50 -15.28
C SER A 123 -1.67 5.93 -16.17
N GLU A 124 -2.90 5.85 -15.66
CA GLU A 124 -4.09 6.34 -16.37
C GLU A 124 -4.19 7.88 -16.39
N VAL A 125 -3.32 8.53 -15.63
CA VAL A 125 -3.31 9.97 -15.40
C VAL A 125 -1.97 10.59 -15.78
N GLU A 126 -1.98 11.88 -16.09
CA GLU A 126 -0.78 12.68 -16.33
C GLU A 126 -0.71 13.88 -15.38
N GLY A 127 0.49 14.45 -15.24
CA GLY A 127 0.76 15.67 -14.50
C GLY A 127 1.74 15.50 -13.34
N ILE A 128 1.81 16.53 -12.50
CA ILE A 128 2.76 16.56 -11.37
C ILE A 128 2.13 15.93 -10.14
N TYR A 129 2.80 14.92 -9.58
CA TYR A 129 2.40 14.20 -8.37
C TYR A 129 3.53 14.18 -7.35
N TYR A 130 3.22 14.25 -6.07
CA TYR A 130 4.16 13.93 -5.01
C TYR A 130 4.32 12.42 -4.90
N ALA A 131 5.54 11.94 -5.13
CA ALA A 131 5.91 10.54 -5.05
C ALA A 131 6.54 10.21 -3.70
N LYS A 132 6.22 9.02 -3.20
CA LYS A 132 6.94 8.33 -2.13
C LYS A 132 7.18 6.90 -2.57
N ILE A 133 8.35 6.36 -2.26
CA ILE A 133 8.68 4.96 -2.54
C ILE A 133 9.03 4.26 -1.25
N GLN A 134 8.60 3.01 -1.13
CA GLN A 134 8.91 2.15 0.00
C GLN A 134 9.90 1.09 -0.49
N PHE A 135 11.12 1.17 0.03
CA PHE A 135 12.16 0.19 -0.21
C PHE A 135 12.17 -0.85 0.89
N THR A 136 12.65 -2.04 0.54
CA THR A 136 13.22 -2.95 1.53
C THR A 136 14.63 -2.48 1.84
N VAL A 137 15.00 -2.48 3.12
CA VAL A 137 16.36 -2.27 3.59
C VAL A 137 16.84 -3.54 4.29
N ALA A 138 18.11 -3.88 4.12
CA ALA A 138 18.68 -5.12 4.65
C ALA A 138 20.22 -5.00 4.82
N PRO A 139 20.88 -5.91 5.56
CA PRO A 139 22.32 -5.82 5.81
C PRO A 139 23.20 -5.86 4.55
N ASP A 140 22.70 -6.52 3.51
CA ASP A 140 23.39 -6.77 2.24
C ASP A 140 23.01 -5.77 1.14
N TYR A 141 22.18 -4.78 1.44
CA TYR A 141 21.72 -3.78 0.46
C TYR A 141 22.69 -2.61 0.37
N GLY A 142 22.84 -2.07 -0.83
CA GLY A 142 23.83 -1.04 -1.13
C GLY A 142 23.30 0.39 -1.12
N THR A 143 24.00 1.24 -1.87
CA THR A 143 23.64 2.64 -2.10
C THR A 143 23.23 2.85 -3.55
N PHE A 144 22.13 3.59 -3.80
CA PHE A 144 21.49 3.69 -5.10
C PHE A 144 21.15 5.13 -5.50
N ALA A 145 21.21 5.42 -6.80
CA ALA A 145 20.67 6.64 -7.38
C ALA A 145 19.37 6.34 -8.15
N LEU A 146 18.38 7.23 -8.04
CA LEU A 146 17.05 7.03 -8.60
C LEU A 146 16.62 8.15 -9.54
N ARG A 147 15.93 7.74 -10.61
CA ARG A 147 15.27 8.63 -11.57
C ARG A 147 13.85 8.14 -11.82
N VAL A 148 12.88 9.06 -11.84
CA VAL A 148 11.52 8.77 -12.31
C VAL A 148 11.31 9.61 -13.55
N ASN A 149 11.09 8.93 -14.68
CA ASN A 149 11.13 9.53 -16.00
C ASN A 149 12.39 10.42 -16.16
N ASP A 150 12.20 11.66 -16.60
CA ASP A 150 13.27 12.61 -16.91
C ASP A 150 13.82 13.35 -15.67
N LYS A 151 13.31 13.05 -14.46
CA LYS A 151 13.69 13.75 -13.24
C LYS A 151 14.62 12.92 -12.37
N VAL A 152 15.78 13.49 -12.03
CA VAL A 152 16.64 12.99 -10.94
C VAL A 152 15.96 13.28 -9.62
N ILE A 153 15.68 12.22 -8.89
CA ILE A 153 14.78 12.30 -7.74
C ILE A 153 15.55 12.47 -6.44
N THR A 154 16.75 11.90 -6.35
CA THR A 154 17.45 11.79 -5.07
C THR A 154 18.96 12.02 -5.23
N PRO A 155 19.66 12.58 -4.22
CA PRO A 155 21.03 12.16 -3.97
C PRO A 155 21.04 10.65 -3.67
N GLU A 156 22.21 10.02 -3.76
CA GLU A 156 22.36 8.60 -3.43
C GLU A 156 21.66 8.22 -2.11
N ILE A 157 20.93 7.10 -2.11
CA ILE A 157 20.22 6.56 -0.93
C ILE A 157 20.91 5.28 -0.51
N ASN A 158 21.34 5.24 0.75
CA ASN A 158 21.82 4.02 1.38
C ASN A 158 20.64 3.18 1.89
N LEU A 159 20.52 1.95 1.41
CA LEU A 159 19.50 0.97 1.81
C LEU A 159 20.06 -0.14 2.73
N THR A 160 21.30 -0.03 3.18
CA THR A 160 21.85 -0.92 4.21
C THR A 160 21.14 -0.69 5.55
N ASN A 161 20.74 -1.76 6.22
CA ASN A 161 20.18 -1.72 7.58
C ASN A 161 20.55 -2.98 8.38
N GLU A 162 20.52 -2.93 9.72
CA GLU A 162 20.91 -4.08 10.55
C GLU A 162 19.98 -5.30 10.40
N GLU A 163 18.71 -5.06 10.08
CA GLU A 163 17.69 -6.10 9.87
C GLU A 163 16.85 -5.78 8.64
N VAL A 164 16.18 -6.80 8.10
CA VAL A 164 15.24 -6.62 7.00
C VAL A 164 14.04 -5.81 7.49
N SER A 165 13.84 -4.62 6.92
CA SER A 165 12.71 -3.73 7.25
C SER A 165 12.34 -2.84 6.07
N LEU A 166 11.46 -1.86 6.28
CA LEU A 166 11.00 -0.95 5.23
C LEU A 166 11.49 0.48 5.46
N LEU A 167 11.92 1.14 4.39
CA LEU A 167 12.27 2.56 4.38
C LEU A 167 11.37 3.32 3.40
N LEU A 168 10.56 4.22 3.93
CA LEU A 168 9.76 5.14 3.13
C LEU A 168 10.56 6.39 2.78
N VAL A 169 10.81 6.60 1.49
CA VAL A 169 11.56 7.74 0.97
C VAL A 169 10.64 8.69 0.23
N ASN A 170 10.70 9.99 0.57
CA ASN A 170 10.01 11.03 -0.18
C ASN A 170 10.82 11.40 -1.42
N LEU A 171 10.23 11.15 -2.59
CA LEU A 171 10.80 11.46 -3.90
C LEU A 171 10.44 12.90 -4.36
N GLY A 172 9.56 13.57 -3.62
CA GLY A 172 9.09 14.91 -3.98
C GLY A 172 8.21 14.86 -5.24
N GLN A 173 8.14 15.97 -5.98
CA GLN A 173 7.27 16.06 -7.16
C GLN A 173 7.87 15.33 -8.36
N VAL A 174 7.10 14.47 -9.02
CA VAL A 174 7.44 13.81 -10.28
C VAL A 174 6.41 14.12 -11.34
N ASN A 175 6.83 14.18 -12.59
CA ASN A 175 5.92 14.36 -13.71
C ASN A 175 5.55 12.99 -14.28
N LEU A 176 4.28 12.60 -14.14
CA LEU A 176 3.73 11.39 -14.72
C LEU A 176 3.22 11.67 -16.13
N LYS A 177 3.48 10.73 -17.02
CA LYS A 177 2.89 10.63 -18.35
C LYS A 177 1.66 9.73 -18.26
N LYS A 178 0.62 10.01 -19.04
CA LYS A 178 -0.44 9.03 -19.25
C LYS A 178 0.12 7.87 -20.08
N GLY A 179 -0.20 6.65 -19.70
CA GLY A 179 0.43 5.43 -20.21
C GLY A 179 1.73 5.12 -19.47
N GLU A 180 2.73 4.68 -20.21
CA GLU A 180 3.96 4.12 -19.66
C GLU A 180 4.88 5.20 -19.04
N ASN A 181 5.38 4.89 -17.84
CA ASN A 181 6.36 5.66 -17.07
C ASN A 181 7.51 4.74 -16.67
N GLU A 182 8.62 5.34 -16.23
CA GLU A 182 9.84 4.59 -15.89
C GLU A 182 10.41 5.02 -14.53
N LEU A 183 10.82 4.03 -13.74
CA LEU A 183 11.69 4.17 -12.58
C LEU A 183 13.05 3.55 -12.93
N GLN A 184 14.09 4.38 -12.97
CA GLN A 184 15.47 3.95 -13.17
C GLN A 184 16.20 3.88 -11.84
N ILE A 185 16.91 2.76 -11.63
CA ILE A 185 17.72 2.47 -10.46
C ILE A 185 19.16 2.25 -10.94
N GLU A 186 20.10 2.95 -10.33
CA GLU A 186 21.53 2.81 -10.60
C GLU A 186 22.25 2.46 -9.30
N SER A 187 23.01 1.35 -9.30
CA SER A 187 23.80 0.93 -8.15
C SER A 187 25.02 1.82 -8.00
N ALA A 188 25.11 2.65 -6.97
CA ALA A 188 26.27 3.48 -6.70
C ALA A 188 27.36 2.70 -5.95
N ALA A 189 26.99 1.93 -4.93
CA ALA A 189 27.90 1.10 -4.14
C ALA A 189 27.20 -0.15 -3.60
N LEU A 190 27.96 -1.23 -3.40
CA LEU A 190 27.47 -2.45 -2.74
C LEU A 190 27.55 -2.30 -1.21
N ALA A 191 26.85 -3.17 -0.48
CA ALA A 191 27.12 -3.36 0.94
C ALA A 191 28.56 -3.83 1.17
N SER A 192 29.14 -3.44 2.31
CA SER A 192 30.53 -3.79 2.65
C SER A 192 30.70 -5.31 2.74
N GLY A 193 31.70 -5.86 2.04
CA GLY A 193 32.01 -7.29 2.07
C GLY A 193 31.22 -8.15 1.08
N HIS A 194 30.44 -7.55 0.19
CA HIS A 194 29.70 -8.26 -0.85
C HIS A 194 30.30 -8.06 -2.25
N ASP A 195 30.37 -9.15 -3.03
CA ASP A 195 30.84 -9.10 -4.42
C ASP A 195 29.73 -8.70 -5.41
N THR A 196 28.47 -8.95 -5.07
CA THR A 196 27.29 -8.59 -5.87
C THR A 196 26.27 -7.85 -5.02
N GLY A 197 25.40 -7.09 -5.67
CA GLY A 197 24.41 -6.26 -5.01
C GLY A 197 23.03 -6.90 -4.90
N PHE A 198 22.25 -6.33 -3.98
CA PHE A 198 20.86 -6.65 -3.72
C PHE A 198 20.05 -5.36 -3.57
N PHE A 199 18.82 -5.38 -4.07
CA PHE A 199 17.92 -4.24 -4.07
C PHE A 199 16.47 -4.71 -4.04
N GLY A 200 15.61 -3.97 -3.36
CA GLY A 200 14.22 -4.35 -3.11
C GLY A 200 13.26 -3.17 -3.08
N ILE A 201 12.17 -3.25 -3.86
CA ILE A 201 11.06 -2.28 -3.83
C ILE A 201 9.79 -2.99 -3.41
N ASP A 202 9.14 -2.44 -2.39
CA ASP A 202 7.80 -2.81 -2.00
C ASP A 202 6.79 -2.07 -2.88
N LYS A 203 6.75 -0.73 -2.82
CA LYS A 203 5.77 0.06 -3.62
C LYS A 203 6.12 1.51 -3.87
N LEU A 204 5.50 2.07 -4.91
CA LEU A 204 5.49 3.50 -5.24
C LEU A 204 4.08 4.08 -4.99
N THR A 205 4.00 5.13 -4.19
CA THR A 205 2.77 5.89 -3.93
C THR A 205 2.87 7.28 -4.54
N LEU A 206 1.87 7.67 -5.32
CA LEU A 206 1.79 8.95 -6.04
C LEU A 206 0.53 9.68 -5.60
N ARG A 207 0.68 10.92 -5.11
CA ARG A 207 -0.43 11.75 -4.63
C ARG A 207 -0.44 13.10 -5.32
N LYS A 208 -1.64 13.55 -5.69
CA LYS A 208 -1.83 14.87 -6.30
C LYS A 208 -1.77 15.99 -5.25
#